data_AF-A0A5C3N8Q6-F1
#
_entry.id   AF-A0A5C3N8Q6-F1
#
_cell.length_a   1.000
_cell.length_b   1.000
_cell.length_c   1.000
_cell.angle_alpha   90.00
_cell.angle_beta   90.00
_cell.angle_gamma   90.00
#
_symmetry.space_group_name_H-M   'P 1'
#
loop_
_entity.id
_entity.type
_entity.pdbx_description
1 polymer ?
#
loop_
_entity_poly.entity_id
_entity_poly.type
_entity_poly.pdbx_seq_one_letter_code
_entity_poly.pdbx_strand_id
1 'polypeptide(L)'
;MSRPRSHIRQLLYIALYPPPREPKGKEKVRIDFGSPSKVPPVKQKKSALLPNPAASQAALQCLTSYLATNTPDSLLHALPSYPPPKGRDRTRTNDMMDEDEDSFISREAANIAQCKDCWTILREGFIKRTDGDPSDRSGMKTRKKSILDDDTMYIDSVDTDAPAIIAKDAWPVLEWLIEAFEKDASLTGTSGHREQVSPQPPTESNPLCRSAILSASAVPDTSCKDRDSRAVGSGQTS
;
A
#
# COMPACT_ATOMS: atom_id res chain seq x y z
N MET A 1 -17.37 -9.61 4.52
CA MET A 1 -17.16 -8.96 3.20
C MET A 1 -15.82 -8.24 3.22
N SER A 2 -14.75 -8.91 2.80
CA SER A 2 -13.38 -8.35 2.80
C SER A 2 -12.97 -7.98 1.37
N ARG A 3 -13.51 -6.89 0.84
CA ARG A 3 -13.19 -6.37 -0.51
C ARG A 3 -12.58 -4.95 -0.60
N PRO A 4 -12.25 -4.21 0.49
CA PRO A 4 -11.75 -2.83 0.32
C PRO A 4 -10.30 -2.80 -0.22
N ARG A 5 -9.46 -3.78 0.10
CA ARG A 5 -8.00 -3.67 -0.11
C ARG A 5 -7.56 -3.72 -1.58
N SER A 6 -8.13 -4.63 -2.37
CA SER A 6 -7.82 -4.72 -3.80
C SER A 6 -8.33 -3.48 -4.55
N HIS A 7 -9.53 -3.00 -4.20
CA HIS A 7 -10.10 -1.80 -4.80
C HIS A 7 -9.28 -0.53 -4.51
N ILE A 8 -8.85 -0.32 -3.25
CA ILE A 8 -7.99 0.82 -2.91
C ILE A 8 -6.64 0.76 -3.66
N ARG A 9 -6.03 -0.43 -3.79
CA ARG A 9 -4.82 -0.59 -4.61
C ARG A 9 -5.05 -0.24 -6.08
N GLN A 10 -6.18 -0.67 -6.67
CA GLN A 10 -6.53 -0.32 -8.04
C GLN A 10 -6.72 1.19 -8.22
N LEU A 11 -7.42 1.85 -7.30
CA LEU A 11 -7.60 3.30 -7.31
C LEU A 11 -6.25 4.03 -7.19
N LEU A 12 -5.36 3.58 -6.30
CA LEU A 12 -4.01 4.12 -6.18
C LEU A 12 -3.22 3.97 -7.48
N TYR A 13 -3.27 2.80 -8.11
CA TYR A 13 -2.61 2.56 -9.40
C TYR A 13 -3.13 3.51 -10.49
N ILE A 14 -4.46 3.69 -10.59
CA ILE A 14 -5.09 4.59 -11.56
C ILE A 14 -4.71 6.05 -11.29
N ALA A 15 -4.71 6.47 -10.03
CA ALA A 15 -4.37 7.84 -9.61
C ALA A 15 -2.88 8.18 -9.85
N LEU A 16 -1.99 7.20 -9.68
CA LEU A 16 -0.55 7.33 -9.94
C LEU A 16 -0.20 7.22 -11.43
N TYR A 17 -1.16 6.93 -12.32
CA TYR A 17 -0.86 6.68 -13.72
C TYR A 17 -0.43 7.97 -14.43
N PRO A 18 0.75 8.01 -15.07
CA PRO A 18 1.30 9.24 -15.62
C PRO A 18 0.47 9.73 -16.83
N PRO A 19 0.24 11.04 -16.95
CA PRO A 19 -0.47 11.60 -18.09
C PRO A 19 0.28 11.34 -19.41
N PRO A 20 -0.42 11.29 -20.56
CA PRO A 20 0.20 11.29 -21.88
C PRO A 20 1.24 12.40 -22.02
N ARG A 21 2.47 12.05 -22.42
CA ARG A 21 3.47 13.07 -22.76
C ARG A 21 2.98 13.77 -24.02
N GLU A 22 2.76 15.08 -23.93
CA GLU A 22 2.53 15.93 -25.10
C GLU A 22 3.65 15.65 -26.12
N PRO A 23 3.33 15.29 -27.37
CA PRO A 23 4.35 15.03 -28.38
C PRO A 23 5.20 16.30 -28.54
N LYS A 24 6.47 16.22 -28.13
CA LYS A 24 7.46 17.29 -28.28
C LYS A 24 7.88 17.38 -29.75
N GLY A 25 6.95 17.79 -30.60
CA GLY A 25 7.16 17.85 -32.02
C GLY A 25 5.84 18.18 -32.69
N LYS A 26 5.77 19.36 -33.29
CA LYS A 26 4.73 19.75 -34.24
C LYS A 26 4.88 18.93 -35.53
N GLU A 27 4.92 17.60 -35.43
CA GLU A 27 4.75 16.78 -36.62
C GLU A 27 3.27 16.90 -36.97
N LYS A 28 2.99 17.79 -37.92
CA LYS A 28 1.68 17.90 -38.56
C LYS A 28 1.39 16.55 -39.20
N VAL A 29 0.85 15.62 -38.43
CA VAL A 29 0.22 14.42 -38.95
C VAL A 29 -0.89 14.95 -39.85
N ARG A 30 -0.64 14.91 -41.17
CA ARG A 30 -1.67 15.13 -42.15
C ARG A 30 -2.67 14.01 -41.93
N ILE A 31 -3.77 14.34 -41.26
CA ILE A 31 -4.94 13.46 -41.18
C ILE A 31 -5.50 13.47 -42.60
N ASP A 32 -4.98 12.57 -43.43
CA ASP A 32 -5.61 12.27 -44.70
C ASP A 32 -6.95 11.64 -44.36
N PHE A 33 -8.03 12.40 -44.56
CA PHE A 33 -9.42 11.98 -44.42
C PHE A 33 -9.74 10.94 -45.52
N GLY A 34 -9.14 9.76 -45.41
CA GLY A 34 -9.46 8.59 -46.22
C GLY A 34 -10.81 8.02 -45.81
N SER A 35 -11.71 7.90 -46.77
CA SER A 35 -13.08 7.40 -46.66
C SER A 35 -13.23 6.18 -45.70
N PRO A 36 -14.21 6.18 -44.78
CA PRO A 36 -14.31 5.23 -43.66
C PRO A 36 -14.71 3.79 -44.01
N SER A 37 -14.56 3.34 -45.26
CA SER A 37 -15.34 2.21 -45.77
C SER A 37 -14.75 0.80 -45.58
N LYS A 38 -13.54 0.63 -45.02
CA LYS A 38 -12.99 -0.71 -44.67
C LYS A 38 -12.03 -0.63 -43.48
N VAL A 39 -12.56 -0.50 -42.26
CA VAL A 39 -11.75 -0.56 -41.05
C VAL A 39 -11.59 -2.03 -40.64
N PRO A 40 -10.36 -2.61 -40.66
CA PRO A 40 -10.15 -3.94 -40.11
C PRO A 40 -10.43 -3.91 -38.60
N PRO A 41 -11.32 -4.76 -38.07
CA PRO A 41 -11.37 -4.99 -36.64
C PRO A 41 -10.04 -5.65 -36.29
N VAL A 42 -9.36 -5.27 -35.20
CA VAL A 42 -8.44 -6.12 -34.40
C VAL A 42 -7.46 -5.30 -33.57
N LYS A 43 -7.05 -4.08 -33.97
CA LYS A 43 -5.96 -3.36 -33.23
C LYS A 43 -6.39 -2.31 -32.21
N GLN A 44 -7.67 -1.95 -32.12
CA GLN A 44 -8.14 -0.88 -31.21
C GLN A 44 -8.36 -1.32 -29.74
N LYS A 45 -8.18 -2.59 -29.39
CA LYS A 45 -8.53 -3.09 -28.04
C LYS A 45 -7.50 -2.82 -26.94
N LYS A 46 -6.26 -2.42 -27.27
CA LYS A 46 -5.20 -2.26 -26.25
C LYS A 46 -5.15 -0.88 -25.60
N SER A 47 -5.54 0.18 -26.31
CA SER A 47 -5.55 1.55 -25.76
C SER A 47 -6.72 1.82 -24.80
N ALA A 48 -7.78 1.00 -24.85
CA ALA A 48 -8.96 1.16 -23.98
C ALA A 48 -8.72 0.74 -22.52
N LEU A 49 -7.56 0.14 -22.21
CA LEU A 49 -7.27 -0.41 -20.87
C LEU A 49 -6.34 0.46 -20.03
N LEU A 50 -5.85 1.57 -20.59
CA LEU A 50 -4.94 2.45 -19.88
C LEU A 50 -5.71 3.63 -19.27
N PRO A 51 -5.43 3.97 -18.00
CA PRO A 51 -6.01 5.16 -17.39
C PRO A 51 -5.71 6.41 -18.21
N ASN A 52 -6.75 7.18 -18.50
CA ASN A 52 -6.60 8.54 -19.03
C ASN A 52 -6.53 9.55 -17.86
N PRO A 53 -6.12 10.80 -18.10
CA PRO A 53 -6.01 11.79 -17.02
C PRO A 53 -7.31 12.03 -16.25
N ALA A 54 -8.47 11.95 -16.91
CA ALA A 54 -9.77 12.08 -16.27
C ALA A 54 -10.06 10.91 -15.30
N ALA A 55 -9.64 9.70 -15.65
CA ALA A 55 -9.73 8.52 -14.79
C ALA A 55 -8.82 8.63 -13.57
N SER A 56 -7.60 9.15 -13.73
CA SER A 56 -6.68 9.41 -12.61
C SER A 56 -7.27 10.42 -11.63
N GLN A 57 -7.88 11.50 -12.14
CA GLN A 57 -8.57 12.49 -11.30
C GLN A 57 -9.81 11.89 -10.60
N ALA A 58 -10.63 11.11 -11.31
CA ALA A 58 -11.79 10.46 -10.72
C ALA A 58 -11.39 9.46 -9.63
N ALA A 59 -10.31 8.70 -9.84
CA ALA A 59 -9.78 7.78 -8.85
C ALA A 59 -9.33 8.50 -7.57
N LEU A 60 -8.68 9.65 -7.70
CA LEU A 60 -8.31 10.49 -6.56
C LEU A 60 -9.54 10.98 -5.79
N GLN A 61 -10.58 11.46 -6.48
CA GLN A 61 -11.85 11.86 -5.85
C GLN A 61 -12.52 10.70 -5.10
N CYS A 62 -12.49 9.50 -5.68
CA CYS A 62 -12.96 8.29 -5.00
C CYS A 62 -12.14 8.01 -3.75
N LEU A 63 -10.81 8.09 -3.81
CA LEU A 63 -9.92 7.90 -2.64
C LEU A 63 -10.24 8.90 -1.53
N THR A 64 -10.43 10.18 -1.85
CA THR A 64 -10.85 11.20 -0.87
C THR A 64 -12.22 10.90 -0.27
N SER A 65 -13.18 10.44 -1.09
CA SER A 65 -14.51 10.03 -0.62
C SER A 65 -14.47 8.80 0.29
N TYR A 66 -13.60 7.83 -0.03
CA TYR A 66 -13.33 6.67 0.81
C TYR A 66 -12.73 7.10 2.15
N LEU A 67 -11.79 8.04 2.12
CA LEU A 67 -11.20 8.60 3.32
C LEU A 67 -12.24 9.28 4.20
N ALA A 68 -13.24 9.97 3.65
CA ALA A 68 -14.33 10.56 4.43
C ALA A 68 -15.25 9.51 5.07
N THR A 69 -15.55 8.43 4.35
CA THR A 69 -16.61 7.46 4.70
C THR A 69 -16.11 6.22 5.46
N ASN A 70 -14.81 5.94 5.46
CA ASN A 70 -14.24 4.72 6.05
C ASN A 70 -13.25 5.06 7.18
N THR A 71 -12.92 4.04 7.98
CA THR A 71 -11.85 4.11 8.97
C THR A 71 -10.50 4.11 8.24
N PRO A 72 -9.52 4.93 8.70
CA PRO A 72 -8.20 4.95 8.07
C PRO A 72 -7.50 3.59 8.15
N ASP A 73 -7.65 2.85 9.25
CA ASP A 73 -7.13 1.48 9.39
C ASP A 73 -7.53 0.56 8.21
N SER A 74 -8.80 0.59 7.79
CA SER A 74 -9.30 -0.21 6.67
C SER A 74 -8.63 0.17 5.33
N LEU A 75 -8.37 1.46 5.13
CA LEU A 75 -7.76 2.01 3.91
C LEU A 75 -6.25 1.78 3.89
N LEU A 76 -5.57 2.08 5.00
CA LEU A 76 -4.13 1.94 5.15
C LEU A 76 -3.69 0.47 5.12
N HIS A 77 -4.59 -0.47 5.45
CA HIS A 77 -4.32 -1.91 5.27
C HIS A 77 -4.15 -2.32 3.79
N ALA A 78 -4.56 -1.47 2.83
CA ALA A 78 -4.28 -1.70 1.41
C ALA A 78 -2.84 -1.33 1.01
N LEU A 79 -2.13 -0.56 1.85
CA LEU A 79 -0.77 -0.10 1.60
C LEU A 79 0.28 -1.10 2.09
N PRO A 80 1.51 -1.01 1.56
CA PRO A 80 2.67 -1.67 2.15
C PRO A 80 2.82 -1.33 3.63
N SER A 81 2.67 -2.33 4.49
CA SER A 81 2.94 -2.18 5.92
C SER A 81 4.42 -2.42 6.19
N TYR A 82 5.05 -1.48 6.90
CA TYR A 82 6.43 -1.63 7.37
C TYR A 82 6.63 -3.02 8.00
N PRO A 83 7.75 -3.70 7.69
CA PRO A 83 8.05 -4.98 8.33
C PRO A 83 8.12 -4.76 9.85
N PRO A 84 7.47 -5.62 10.65
CA PRO A 84 7.55 -5.51 12.10
C PRO A 84 9.01 -5.71 12.53
N PRO A 85 9.41 -5.16 13.70
CA PRO A 85 10.72 -5.44 14.26
C PRO A 85 10.94 -6.97 14.36
N LYS A 86 12.17 -7.41 14.05
CA LYS A 86 12.58 -8.81 13.92
C LYS A 86 12.04 -9.64 15.10
N GLY A 87 11.24 -10.68 14.82
CA GLY A 87 10.70 -11.59 15.82
C GLY A 87 9.22 -11.91 15.69
N ARG A 88 8.47 -11.18 14.87
CA ARG A 88 7.10 -11.55 14.48
C ARG A 88 7.13 -12.11 13.06
N ASP A 89 7.23 -13.43 12.95
CA ASP A 89 7.07 -14.14 11.68
C ASP A 89 5.72 -13.76 11.08
N ARG A 90 5.74 -12.90 10.06
CA ARG A 90 4.58 -12.68 9.22
C ARG A 90 4.39 -13.96 8.44
N THR A 91 3.48 -14.82 8.90
CA THR A 91 2.75 -15.68 7.98
C THR A 91 2.23 -14.75 6.89
N ARG A 92 2.86 -14.80 5.70
CA ARG A 92 2.31 -14.13 4.52
C ARG A 92 0.89 -14.63 4.45
N THR A 93 -0.07 -13.80 4.82
CA THR A 93 -1.46 -14.03 4.46
C THR A 93 -1.45 -13.87 2.95
N ASN A 94 -1.15 -14.97 2.28
CA ASN A 94 -1.29 -15.13 0.86
C ASN A 94 -2.78 -14.89 0.61
N ASP A 95 -3.12 -13.64 0.33
CA ASP A 95 -4.37 -13.17 -0.26
C ASP A 95 -4.40 -13.68 -1.72
N MET A 96 -4.06 -14.96 -1.92
CA MET A 96 -3.78 -15.63 -3.19
C MET A 96 -5.06 -16.16 -3.87
N MET A 97 -6.23 -15.68 -3.46
CA MET A 97 -7.51 -16.12 -4.02
C MET A 97 -8.44 -14.96 -4.38
N ASP A 98 -7.89 -13.84 -4.87
CA ASP A 98 -8.68 -12.94 -5.71
C ASP A 98 -8.62 -13.48 -7.15
N GLU A 99 -9.49 -14.43 -7.48
CA GLU A 99 -9.66 -15.01 -8.83
C GLU A 99 -10.16 -13.97 -9.86
N ASP A 100 -10.35 -12.71 -9.45
CA ASP A 100 -10.83 -11.58 -10.28
C ASP A 100 -9.68 -10.73 -10.89
N GLU A 101 -8.44 -11.27 -10.98
CA GLU A 101 -7.27 -10.60 -11.60
C GLU A 101 -7.27 -10.58 -13.15
N ASP A 102 -8.45 -10.67 -13.77
CA ASP A 102 -8.59 -10.67 -15.22
C ASP A 102 -8.22 -9.33 -15.88
N SER A 103 -8.25 -8.23 -15.11
CA SER A 103 -7.89 -6.90 -15.63
C SER A 103 -6.39 -6.60 -15.50
N PHE A 104 -5.84 -5.96 -16.53
CA PHE A 104 -4.47 -5.42 -16.53
C PHE A 104 -4.22 -4.52 -15.31
N ILE A 105 -5.19 -3.66 -14.97
CA ILE A 105 -5.10 -2.75 -13.82
C ILE A 105 -5.04 -3.52 -12.50
N SER A 106 -5.86 -4.57 -12.35
CA SER A 106 -5.85 -5.39 -11.14
C SER A 106 -4.48 -6.01 -10.90
N ARG A 107 -3.87 -6.55 -11.96
CA ARG A 107 -2.55 -7.18 -11.90
C ARG A 107 -1.44 -6.20 -11.55
N GLU A 108 -1.43 -5.03 -12.17
CA GLU A 108 -0.43 -4.01 -11.86
C GLU A 108 -0.63 -3.41 -10.47
N ALA A 109 -1.88 -3.22 -10.03
CA ALA A 109 -2.19 -2.79 -8.68
C ALA A 109 -1.77 -3.81 -7.61
N ALA A 110 -1.73 -5.10 -7.91
CA ALA A 110 -1.23 -6.13 -6.99
C ALA A 110 0.25 -5.90 -6.64
N ASN A 111 1.04 -5.31 -7.55
CA ASN A 111 2.46 -4.98 -7.31
C ASN A 111 2.64 -3.95 -6.18
N ILE A 112 1.63 -3.12 -5.90
CA ILE A 112 1.66 -2.16 -4.78
C ILE A 112 1.85 -2.92 -3.46
N ALA A 113 1.16 -4.04 -3.25
CA ALA A 113 1.28 -4.81 -2.01
C ALA A 113 2.66 -5.48 -1.82
N GLN A 114 3.43 -5.61 -2.90
CA GLN A 114 4.77 -6.20 -2.86
C GLN A 114 5.86 -5.17 -2.53
N CYS A 115 5.51 -3.88 -2.46
CA CYS A 115 6.45 -2.83 -2.09
C CYS A 115 6.87 -2.94 -0.63
N LYS A 116 8.08 -2.48 -0.33
CA LYS A 116 8.64 -2.52 1.04
C LYS A 116 7.97 -1.50 1.97
N ASP A 117 7.69 -0.33 1.43
CA ASP A 117 7.08 0.80 2.10
C ASP A 117 6.19 1.56 1.13
N CYS A 118 5.29 2.39 1.66
CA CYS A 118 4.42 3.23 0.85
C CYS A 118 5.20 4.29 0.06
N TRP A 119 6.38 4.73 0.52
CA TRP A 119 7.20 5.71 -0.19
C TRP A 119 7.70 5.20 -1.54
N THR A 120 7.96 3.90 -1.65
CA THR A 120 8.39 3.26 -2.89
C THR A 120 7.36 3.42 -4.02
N ILE A 121 6.06 3.48 -3.69
CA ILE A 121 4.98 3.63 -4.68
C ILE A 121 4.94 5.03 -5.30
N LEU A 122 5.51 6.02 -4.62
CA LEU A 122 5.52 7.43 -5.04
C LEU A 122 6.75 7.78 -5.88
N ARG A 123 7.74 6.88 -5.97
CA ARG A 123 8.99 7.14 -6.70
C ARG A 123 8.76 7.25 -8.19
N GLU A 124 9.56 8.10 -8.83
CA GLU A 124 9.60 8.17 -10.28
C GLU A 124 9.93 6.80 -10.90
N GLY A 125 9.17 6.41 -11.92
CA GLY A 125 9.33 5.14 -12.61
C GLY A 125 8.71 3.91 -11.90
N PHE A 126 7.96 4.11 -10.80
CA PHE A 126 7.18 3.03 -10.18
C PHE A 126 6.17 2.44 -11.18
N ILE A 127 5.35 3.29 -11.81
CA ILE A 127 4.45 2.89 -12.90
C ILE A 127 5.17 3.05 -14.24
N LYS A 128 5.30 1.93 -14.96
CA LYS A 128 5.93 1.89 -16.29
C LYS A 128 4.85 1.97 -17.36
N ARG A 129 4.94 2.96 -18.25
CA ARG A 129 4.05 3.02 -19.42
C ARG A 129 4.40 1.90 -20.39
N THR A 130 3.38 1.13 -20.78
CA THR A 130 3.52 0.08 -21.79
C THR A 130 3.62 0.66 -23.21
N ASP A 131 3.26 1.94 -23.37
CA ASP A 131 2.98 2.63 -24.63
C ASP A 131 4.24 2.94 -25.47
N GLY A 132 5.42 2.48 -25.04
CA GLY A 132 6.54 2.30 -25.95
C GLY A 132 7.36 3.54 -26.23
N ASP A 133 7.82 4.24 -25.20
CA ASP A 133 9.07 4.98 -25.33
C ASP A 133 10.23 4.11 -24.80
N PRO A 134 10.97 3.39 -25.67
CA PRO A 134 12.15 2.65 -25.24
C PRO A 134 13.26 3.57 -24.71
N SER A 135 13.14 4.89 -24.85
CA SER A 135 14.18 5.86 -24.49
C SER A 135 14.45 5.93 -22.98
N ASP A 136 13.49 5.56 -22.11
CA ASP A 136 13.66 5.65 -20.65
C ASP A 136 14.19 4.35 -19.99
N ARG A 137 14.52 3.31 -20.78
CA ARG A 137 15.16 2.09 -20.23
C ARG A 137 16.66 2.25 -19.92
N SER A 138 17.18 3.48 -19.93
CA SER A 138 18.60 3.83 -19.79
C SER A 138 19.25 3.40 -18.45
N GLY A 139 18.51 3.31 -17.34
CA GLY A 139 19.14 3.27 -16.01
C GLY A 139 19.40 1.90 -15.35
N MET A 140 18.61 0.86 -15.61
CA MET A 140 18.74 -0.43 -14.89
C MET A 140 19.42 -1.49 -15.76
N LYS A 141 20.67 -1.24 -16.15
CA LYS A 141 21.59 -2.35 -16.41
C LYS A 141 21.83 -3.04 -15.08
N THR A 142 21.09 -4.12 -14.84
CA THR A 142 21.39 -5.10 -13.78
C THR A 142 22.87 -5.42 -13.89
N ARG A 143 23.70 -4.86 -13.00
CA ARG A 143 25.13 -5.18 -12.88
C ARG A 143 25.17 -6.66 -12.55
N LYS A 144 25.24 -7.49 -13.59
CA LYS A 144 25.66 -8.89 -13.49
C LYS A 144 27.07 -8.79 -12.91
N LYS A 145 27.19 -9.19 -11.65
CA LYS A 145 28.38 -9.13 -10.82
C LYS A 145 29.56 -9.74 -11.58
N SER A 146 30.31 -8.89 -12.27
CA SER A 146 31.65 -9.21 -12.77
C SER A 146 32.55 -9.14 -11.56
N ILE A 147 32.83 -10.31 -11.00
CA ILE A 147 33.88 -10.51 -10.02
C ILE A 147 35.18 -10.40 -10.81
N LEU A 148 35.86 -9.26 -10.76
CA LEU A 148 37.31 -9.12 -10.94
C LEU A 148 37.69 -7.65 -10.74
N ASP A 149 38.64 -7.45 -9.83
CA ASP A 149 39.68 -6.41 -9.75
C ASP A 149 39.55 -5.21 -10.69
N ASP A 150 39.64 -4.00 -10.13
CA ASP A 150 40.89 -3.23 -10.18
C ASP A 150 40.68 -1.83 -9.57
N ASP A 151 41.74 -1.35 -8.94
CA ASP A 151 41.85 -0.17 -8.10
C ASP A 151 41.83 1.08 -8.99
N THR A 152 40.70 1.77 -9.12
CA THR A 152 40.66 3.00 -9.95
C THR A 152 39.74 4.09 -9.40
N MET A 153 40.42 5.12 -8.89
CA MET A 153 40.07 6.54 -8.79
C MET A 153 38.61 6.94 -8.56
N TYR A 154 38.45 7.59 -7.41
CA TYR A 154 37.35 8.45 -6.97
C TYR A 154 37.00 9.50 -8.04
N ILE A 155 36.10 9.18 -8.97
CA ILE A 155 35.42 10.17 -9.80
C ILE A 155 34.17 10.59 -9.02
N ASP A 156 34.26 11.77 -8.41
CA ASP A 156 33.13 12.57 -7.92
C ASP A 156 32.31 13.05 -9.12
N SER A 157 31.65 12.12 -9.82
CA SER A 157 30.60 12.46 -10.76
C SER A 157 29.36 12.73 -9.93
N VAL A 158 29.13 14.01 -9.65
CA VAL A 158 27.87 14.52 -9.12
C VAL A 158 26.82 14.25 -10.21
N ASP A 159 26.29 13.04 -10.21
CA ASP A 159 25.26 12.58 -11.12
C ASP A 159 23.97 13.30 -10.71
N THR A 160 23.78 14.50 -11.27
CA THR A 160 22.57 15.32 -11.13
C THR A 160 21.30 14.65 -11.68
N ASP A 161 21.41 13.41 -12.16
CA ASP A 161 20.31 12.60 -12.69
C ASP A 161 19.82 11.54 -11.68
N ALA A 162 20.03 11.80 -10.38
CA ALA A 162 19.31 11.06 -9.35
C ALA A 162 17.80 11.31 -9.54
N PRO A 163 16.99 10.27 -9.87
CA PRO A 163 15.58 10.44 -10.13
C PRO A 163 14.91 11.10 -8.94
N ALA A 164 13.90 11.93 -9.22
CA ALA A 164 13.20 12.63 -8.16
C ALA A 164 12.66 11.61 -7.14
N ILE A 165 12.81 11.91 -5.85
CA ILE A 165 12.38 11.01 -4.77
C ILE A 165 10.88 10.72 -4.90
N ILE A 166 10.11 11.69 -5.41
CA ILE A 166 8.67 11.60 -5.67
C ILE A 166 8.40 12.01 -7.13
N ALA A 167 7.62 11.21 -7.84
CA ALA A 167 7.20 11.51 -9.21
C ALA A 167 6.31 12.76 -9.26
N LYS A 168 6.40 13.56 -10.34
CA LYS A 168 5.64 14.82 -10.48
C LYS A 168 4.13 14.64 -10.47
N ASP A 169 3.67 13.48 -10.92
CA ASP A 169 2.29 13.04 -10.99
C ASP A 169 1.82 12.34 -9.71
N ALA A 170 2.73 11.98 -8.80
CA ALA A 170 2.41 11.31 -7.54
C ALA A 170 2.08 12.27 -6.38
N TRP A 171 2.26 13.58 -6.56
CA TRP A 171 1.98 14.59 -5.52
C TRP A 171 0.54 14.55 -4.97
N PRO A 172 -0.52 14.46 -5.80
CA PRO A 172 -1.88 14.38 -5.27
C PRO A 172 -2.12 13.12 -4.42
N VAL A 173 -1.46 12.02 -4.75
CA VAL A 173 -1.54 10.77 -3.99
C VAL A 173 -0.77 10.90 -2.67
N LEU A 174 0.35 11.63 -2.64
CA LEU A 174 1.06 11.96 -1.41
C LEU A 174 0.19 12.83 -0.48
N GLU A 175 -0.49 13.85 -0.99
CA GLU A 175 -1.42 14.67 -0.21
C GLU A 175 -2.50 13.80 0.43
N TRP A 176 -3.12 12.90 -0.35
CA TRP A 176 -4.10 11.95 0.17
C TRP A 176 -3.52 11.01 1.25
N LEU A 177 -2.28 10.52 1.08
CA LEU A 177 -1.62 9.69 2.09
C LEU A 177 -1.39 10.44 3.41
N ILE A 178 -0.99 11.72 3.32
CA ILE A 178 -0.80 12.58 4.49
C ILE A 178 -2.14 12.73 5.24
N GLU A 179 -3.21 13.08 4.53
CA GLU A 179 -4.55 13.20 5.13
C GLU A 179 -5.00 11.88 5.79
N ALA A 180 -4.72 10.74 5.15
CA ALA A 180 -5.05 9.42 5.69
C ALA A 180 -4.30 9.12 7.00
N PHE A 181 -3.00 9.43 7.07
CA PHE A 181 -2.20 9.25 8.28
C PHE A 181 -2.58 10.25 9.39
N GLU A 182 -2.88 11.50 9.06
CA GLU A 182 -3.35 12.49 10.05
C GLU A 182 -4.69 12.08 10.66
N LYS A 183 -5.61 11.56 9.84
CA LYS A 183 -6.88 11.01 10.33
C LYS A 183 -6.66 9.80 11.24
N ASP A 184 -5.75 8.90 10.89
CA ASP A 184 -5.38 7.74 11.72
C ASP A 184 -4.79 8.14 13.08
N ALA A 185 -3.85 9.09 13.04
CA ALA A 185 -3.22 9.64 14.25
C ALA A 185 -4.24 10.35 15.15
N SER A 186 -5.20 11.08 14.58
CA SER A 186 -6.25 11.77 15.34
C SER A 186 -7.18 10.80 16.07
N LEU A 187 -7.53 9.67 15.45
CA LEU A 187 -8.33 8.61 16.07
C LEU A 187 -7.54 7.85 17.15
N THR A 188 -6.24 7.63 16.93
CA THR A 188 -5.38 6.96 17.91
C THR A 188 -5.06 7.86 19.10
N GLY A 189 -4.94 9.17 18.90
CA GLY A 189 -4.65 10.14 19.97
C GLY A 189 -5.84 10.44 20.88
N THR A 190 -7.07 10.30 20.37
CA THR A 190 -8.30 10.49 21.17
C THR A 190 -8.69 9.26 21.98
N SER A 191 -8.22 8.07 21.61
CA SER A 191 -8.23 6.92 22.50
C SER A 191 -7.10 7.07 23.52
N GLY A 192 -7.34 7.91 24.53
CA GLY A 192 -6.46 8.17 25.69
C GLY A 192 -6.17 6.97 26.58
N HIS A 193 -6.11 5.76 26.01
CA HIS A 193 -5.70 4.52 26.62
C HIS A 193 -4.51 3.93 25.87
N ARG A 194 -3.52 4.76 25.54
CA ARG A 194 -2.15 4.26 25.59
C ARG A 194 -1.91 3.99 27.06
N GLU A 195 -2.22 2.77 27.50
CA GLU A 195 -1.72 2.24 28.75
C GLU A 195 -0.29 2.73 28.85
N GLN A 196 -0.09 3.60 29.83
CA GLN A 196 1.19 3.86 30.35
C GLN A 196 1.73 2.48 30.68
N VAL A 197 2.62 1.97 29.84
CA VAL A 197 3.78 1.25 30.34
C VAL A 197 4.50 2.30 31.19
N SER A 198 3.94 2.52 32.37
CA SER A 198 4.66 3.06 33.49
C SER A 198 5.87 2.15 33.59
N PRO A 199 7.09 2.67 33.41
CA PRO A 199 8.27 1.89 33.71
C PRO A 199 8.15 1.59 35.19
N GLN A 200 7.63 0.41 35.55
CA GLN A 200 7.78 -0.06 36.90
C GLN A 200 9.29 -0.04 37.15
N PRO A 201 9.77 0.71 38.16
CA PRO A 201 11.16 0.58 38.55
C PRO A 201 11.40 -0.90 38.80
N PRO A 202 12.55 -1.46 38.36
CA PRO A 202 12.88 -2.84 38.65
C PRO A 202 12.75 -3.02 40.16
N THR A 203 11.74 -3.78 40.59
CA THR A 203 11.68 -4.25 41.96
C THR A 203 12.84 -5.20 42.12
N GLU A 204 13.95 -4.68 42.63
CA GLU A 204 15.01 -5.43 43.25
C GLU A 204 14.42 -6.21 44.42
N SER A 205 13.80 -7.35 44.14
CA SER A 205 13.54 -8.37 45.15
C SER A 205 14.04 -9.69 44.59
N ASN A 206 15.36 -9.81 44.61
CA ASN A 206 16.07 -11.06 44.47
C ASN A 206 16.40 -11.58 45.89
N PRO A 207 15.50 -12.29 46.59
CA PRO A 207 15.89 -13.03 47.78
C PRO A 207 16.44 -14.38 47.34
N LEU A 208 17.70 -14.37 46.95
CA LEU A 208 18.56 -15.55 46.99
C LEU A 208 18.89 -15.86 48.46
N CYS A 209 17.86 -16.10 49.28
CA CYS A 209 17.92 -16.52 50.68
C CYS A 209 16.51 -16.89 51.17
N ARG A 210 16.11 -18.14 50.96
CA ARG A 210 15.54 -18.98 52.03
C ARG A 210 15.35 -20.42 51.53
N SER A 211 16.36 -21.19 51.87
CA SER A 211 16.30 -22.64 51.99
C SER A 211 15.15 -23.06 52.91
N ALA A 212 14.54 -24.20 52.58
CA ALA A 212 13.80 -25.13 53.42
C ALA A 212 12.71 -24.58 54.36
N ILE A 213 11.46 -25.03 54.18
CA ILE A 213 10.72 -25.80 55.19
C ILE A 213 9.54 -26.51 54.53
N LEU A 214 9.38 -27.75 54.99
CA LEU A 214 8.37 -28.75 54.74
C LEU A 214 6.90 -28.30 54.75
N SER A 215 6.13 -29.05 53.95
CA SER A 215 4.85 -29.69 54.30
C SER A 215 3.52 -28.92 54.19
N ALA A 216 2.61 -29.67 53.57
CA ALA A 216 1.21 -29.89 53.93
C ALA A 216 0.13 -29.01 53.26
N SER A 217 -0.52 -29.67 52.30
CA SER A 217 -1.94 -30.07 52.38
C SER A 217 -3.04 -29.09 51.96
N ALA A 218 -4.08 -29.73 51.43
CA ALA A 218 -5.48 -29.31 51.31
C ALA A 218 -5.90 -28.53 50.05
N VAL A 219 -6.48 -29.30 49.12
CA VAL A 219 -7.63 -28.95 48.28
C VAL A 219 -8.81 -28.60 49.22
N PRO A 220 -9.69 -27.63 48.88
CA PRO A 220 -10.99 -28.05 48.36
C PRO A 220 -11.56 -27.20 47.21
N ASP A 221 -12.29 -27.94 46.41
CA ASP A 221 -13.39 -27.64 45.51
C ASP A 221 -14.42 -26.62 46.07
N THR A 222 -14.81 -25.62 45.29
CA THR A 222 -16.14 -24.96 45.35
C THR A 222 -16.42 -24.32 43.99
N SER A 223 -17.37 -24.84 43.21
CA SER A 223 -18.82 -24.56 43.33
C SER A 223 -19.26 -23.28 42.60
N CYS A 224 -20.00 -23.50 41.51
CA CYS A 224 -21.28 -22.87 41.17
C CYS A 224 -21.33 -21.35 40.95
N LYS A 225 -21.62 -20.95 39.70
CA LYS A 225 -22.74 -20.04 39.41
C LYS A 225 -23.12 -20.04 37.93
N ASP A 226 -24.17 -20.80 37.65
CA ASP A 226 -25.18 -20.44 36.66
C ASP A 226 -25.53 -18.95 36.75
N ARG A 227 -25.58 -18.28 35.60
CA ARG A 227 -26.35 -17.05 35.45
C ARG A 227 -27.10 -17.05 34.14
N ASP A 228 -28.28 -17.65 34.27
CA ASP A 228 -29.48 -17.41 33.48
C ASP A 228 -29.90 -15.92 33.54
N SER A 229 -30.44 -15.39 32.43
CA SER A 229 -31.29 -14.18 32.26
C SER A 229 -30.94 -13.45 30.94
N ARG A 230 -31.69 -13.56 29.83
CA ARG A 230 -33.08 -13.12 29.53
C ARG A 230 -33.18 -11.61 29.22
N ALA A 231 -33.56 -11.29 27.97
CA ALA A 231 -34.49 -10.22 27.51
C ALA A 231 -34.23 -9.98 26.00
N VAL A 232 -35.11 -10.37 25.07
CA VAL A 232 -36.42 -9.76 24.71
C VAL A 232 -36.28 -8.29 24.34
N GLY A 233 -36.48 -8.00 23.06
CA GLY A 233 -36.51 -6.64 22.52
C GLY A 233 -36.98 -6.62 21.07
N SER A 234 -38.21 -7.07 20.82
CA SER A 234 -38.92 -6.82 19.57
C SER A 234 -39.30 -5.33 19.52
N GLY A 235 -38.80 -4.61 18.51
CA GLY A 235 -39.17 -3.22 18.24
C GLY A 235 -39.58 -3.05 16.78
N GLN A 236 -40.87 -3.25 16.52
CA GLN A 236 -41.58 -2.72 15.35
C GLN A 236 -41.70 -1.20 15.48
N THR A 237 -41.32 -0.45 14.46
CA THR A 237 -41.90 0.87 14.17
C THR A 237 -41.98 1.08 12.67
N SER A 238 -43.08 1.73 12.29
CA SER A 238 -43.72 1.86 10.96
C SER A 238 -42.89 2.42 9.82
#